data_AF-A0A091WEA6-F1
#
_entry.id   AF-A0A091WEA6-F1
#
_cell.length_a   1.000
_cell.length_b   1.000
_cell.length_c   1.000
_cell.angle_alpha   90.00
_cell.angle_beta   90.00
_cell.angle_gamma   90.00
#
_symmetry.space_group_name_H-M   'P 1'
#
loop_
_entity.id
_entity.type
_entity.pdbx_description
1 polymer ?
#
loop_
_entity_poly.entity_id
_entity_poly.type
_entity_poly.pdbx_seq_one_letter_code
_entity_poly.pdbx_strand_id
1 'polypeptide(L)'
;GYHRRLFENALEDHSREQVSGLLLLYSSCIFHVVESCSSTIHLIIQDLASLQNQGHSALLQEIKVLAVAHNIPTRLFPDWYVATATSPVTCPQGSTQSQSTAEVVTECLTLLLKAAAYIQSFEDDNEDTNESVHTLAPELLIPAENINYLYNAEECASPEDFLRIYLSPAEPALDSETVWPVPSHLS
;
A
#
# COMPACT_ATOMS: atom_id res chain seq x y z
N GLY A 1 12.90 -14.15 1.23
CA GLY A 1 12.88 -12.83 0.56
C GLY A 1 12.63 -11.73 1.57
N TYR A 2 12.77 -10.46 1.19
CA TYR A 2 12.54 -9.29 2.06
C TYR A 2 11.17 -9.33 2.74
N HIS A 3 10.07 -9.44 1.96
CA HIS A 3 8.70 -9.52 2.50
C HIS A 3 8.48 -10.67 3.49
N ARG A 4 9.07 -11.85 3.21
CA ARG A 4 8.98 -13.00 4.13
C ARG A 4 9.55 -12.65 5.52
N ARG A 5 10.75 -12.04 5.57
CA ARG A 5 11.36 -11.62 6.83
C ARG A 5 10.57 -10.50 7.51
N LEU A 6 10.03 -9.56 6.73
CA LEU A 6 9.18 -8.50 7.25
C LEU A 6 7.94 -9.06 7.95
N PHE A 7 7.27 -10.04 7.34
CA PHE A 7 6.07 -10.66 7.92
C PHE A 7 6.41 -11.57 9.10
N GLU A 8 7.51 -12.32 9.05
CA GLU A 8 8.01 -13.09 10.20
C GLU A 8 8.27 -12.17 11.41
N ASN A 9 8.94 -11.03 11.22
CA ASN A 9 9.19 -10.06 12.28
C ASN A 9 7.89 -9.41 12.80
N ALA A 10 6.95 -9.11 11.92
CA ALA A 10 5.66 -8.53 12.31
C ALA A 10 4.77 -9.50 13.12
N LEU A 11 4.93 -10.82 12.90
CA LEU A 11 4.21 -11.86 13.64
C LEU A 11 4.77 -12.08 15.06
N GLU A 12 6.03 -11.72 15.32
CA GLU A 12 6.64 -11.82 16.64
C GLU A 12 6.11 -10.75 17.62
N ASP A 13 5.61 -9.61 17.10
CA ASP A 13 5.11 -8.48 17.89
C ASP A 13 3.56 -8.45 17.95
N HIS A 14 3.02 -9.25 18.87
CA HIS A 14 1.72 -9.07 19.56
C HIS A 14 0.40 -9.02 18.78
N SER A 15 0.34 -9.33 17.47
CA SER A 15 -0.92 -9.72 16.85
C SER A 15 -0.74 -10.97 15.99
N ARG A 16 -1.44 -12.05 16.36
CA ARG A 16 -1.54 -13.30 15.58
C ARG A 16 -2.30 -13.11 14.25
N GLU A 17 -2.55 -11.88 13.84
CA GLU A 17 -3.31 -11.61 12.63
C GLU A 17 -2.42 -11.82 11.42
N GLN A 18 -2.82 -12.75 10.56
CA GLN A 18 -2.12 -13.05 9.33
C GLN A 18 -2.09 -11.82 8.43
N VAL A 19 -0.92 -11.55 7.84
CA VAL A 19 -0.78 -10.59 6.76
C VAL A 19 -1.19 -11.28 5.46
N SER A 20 -2.13 -10.69 4.76
CA SER A 20 -2.55 -11.12 3.42
C SER A 20 -2.40 -9.96 2.43
N GLY A 21 -2.52 -10.25 1.13
CA GLY A 21 -2.36 -9.21 0.12
C GLY A 21 -1.74 -9.71 -1.17
N LEU A 22 -1.24 -8.76 -1.97
CA LEU A 22 -0.70 -9.01 -3.29
C LEU A 22 0.61 -8.24 -3.50
N LEU A 23 1.63 -8.95 -3.96
CA LEU A 23 2.85 -8.38 -4.50
C LEU A 23 2.85 -8.54 -6.02
N LEU A 24 2.61 -7.44 -6.73
CA LEU A 24 2.62 -7.40 -8.19
C LEU A 24 3.95 -6.83 -8.70
N LEU A 25 4.71 -7.67 -9.40
CA LEU A 25 6.04 -7.36 -9.88
C LEU A 25 5.98 -6.94 -11.36
N TYR A 26 6.35 -5.68 -11.63
CA TYR A 26 6.65 -5.20 -12.98
C TYR A 26 8.16 -5.20 -13.20
N SER A 27 8.58 -5.07 -14.46
CA SER A 27 10.00 -4.94 -14.80
C SER A 27 10.65 -3.68 -14.24
N SER A 28 9.87 -2.61 -14.01
CA SER A 28 10.36 -1.30 -13.58
C SER A 28 9.87 -0.85 -12.19
N CYS A 29 8.88 -1.52 -11.59
CA CYS A 29 8.30 -1.12 -10.32
C CYS A 29 7.60 -2.29 -9.62
N ILE A 30 7.16 -2.06 -8.39
CA ILE A 30 6.42 -3.04 -7.59
C ILE A 30 5.14 -2.38 -7.08
N PHE A 31 4.01 -3.07 -7.24
CA PHE A 31 2.76 -2.73 -6.57
C PHE A 31 2.57 -3.64 -5.38
N HIS A 32 2.34 -3.03 -4.22
CA HIS A 32 2.26 -3.73 -2.93
C HIS A 32 0.91 -3.42 -2.29
N VAL A 33 0.05 -4.44 -2.22
CA VAL A 33 -1.23 -4.39 -1.50
C VAL A 33 -1.08 -5.22 -0.24
N VAL A 34 -1.39 -4.64 0.92
CA VAL A 34 -1.25 -5.30 2.22
C VAL A 34 -2.55 -5.15 3.01
N GLU A 35 -3.03 -6.25 3.57
CA GLU A 35 -4.20 -6.32 4.42
C GLU A 35 -3.82 -6.92 5.78
N SER A 36 -4.02 -6.15 6.84
CA SER A 36 -3.78 -6.58 8.23
C SER A 36 -4.44 -5.59 9.19
N CYS A 37 -4.27 -5.80 10.50
CA CYS A 37 -4.63 -4.81 11.49
C CYS A 37 -3.78 -3.54 11.34
N SER A 38 -4.31 -2.43 11.87
CA SER A 38 -3.65 -1.14 11.78
C SER A 38 -2.24 -1.17 12.39
N SER A 39 -2.02 -1.83 13.53
CA SER A 39 -0.67 -1.93 14.15
C SER A 39 0.34 -2.56 13.20
N THR A 40 0.00 -3.65 12.53
CA THR A 40 0.90 -4.32 11.57
C THR A 40 1.15 -3.45 10.35
N ILE A 41 0.11 -2.80 9.81
CA ILE A 41 0.27 -1.84 8.71
C ILE A 41 1.22 -0.69 9.11
N HIS A 42 1.12 -0.16 10.33
CA HIS A 42 2.03 0.87 10.82
C HIS A 42 3.48 0.37 10.88
N LEU A 43 3.72 -0.84 11.39
CA LEU A 43 5.06 -1.43 11.43
C LEU A 43 5.63 -1.62 10.02
N ILE A 44 4.80 -2.06 9.07
CA ILE A 44 5.21 -2.21 7.67
C ILE A 44 5.58 -0.86 7.06
N ILE A 45 4.78 0.19 7.26
CA ILE A 45 5.09 1.52 6.73
C ILE A 45 6.36 2.10 7.39
N GLN A 46 6.57 1.86 8.69
CA GLN A 46 7.81 2.23 9.38
C GLN A 46 9.03 1.52 8.81
N ASP A 47 8.93 0.21 8.53
CA ASP A 47 10.02 -0.55 7.91
C ASP A 47 10.31 -0.03 6.49
N LEU A 48 9.28 0.25 5.68
CA LEU A 48 9.43 0.83 4.34
C LEU A 48 10.08 2.22 4.39
N ALA A 49 9.73 3.06 5.36
CA ALA A 49 10.40 4.35 5.58
C ALA A 49 11.88 4.15 5.93
N SER A 50 12.19 3.20 6.81
CA SER A 50 13.58 2.87 7.17
C SER A 50 14.39 2.35 5.98
N LEU A 51 13.76 1.55 5.10
CA LEU A 51 14.38 1.01 3.90
C LEU A 51 14.69 2.14 2.91
N GLN A 52 13.73 3.03 2.66
CA GLN A 52 13.94 4.18 1.78
C GLN A 52 15.06 5.10 2.30
N ASN A 53 15.20 5.23 3.62
CA ASN A 53 16.23 6.04 4.26
C ASN A 53 17.66 5.43 4.17
N GLN A 54 17.81 4.22 3.65
CA GLN A 54 19.12 3.64 3.32
C GLN A 54 19.75 4.28 2.06
N GLY A 55 19.04 5.23 1.42
CA GLY A 55 19.55 6.00 0.27
C GLY A 55 19.76 5.13 -0.97
N HIS A 56 20.81 5.42 -1.75
CA HIS A 56 21.07 4.75 -3.03
C HIS A 56 21.37 3.24 -2.91
N SER A 57 21.66 2.73 -1.71
CA SER A 57 21.84 1.29 -1.46
C SER A 57 20.54 0.56 -1.09
N ALA A 58 19.42 1.28 -0.94
CA ALA A 58 18.14 0.68 -0.62
C ALA A 58 17.68 -0.26 -1.74
N LEU A 59 17.08 -1.40 -1.36
CA LEU A 59 16.49 -2.35 -2.29
C LEU A 59 15.32 -1.74 -3.07
N LEU A 60 14.54 -0.89 -2.39
CA LEU A 60 13.41 -0.16 -2.95
C LEU A 60 13.68 1.33 -2.74
N GLN A 61 13.51 2.09 -3.81
CA GLN A 61 13.66 3.54 -3.80
C GLN A 61 12.32 4.17 -4.17
N GLU A 62 12.11 5.41 -3.72
CA GLU A 62 10.97 6.25 -4.11
C GLU A 62 9.62 5.56 -3.90
N ILE A 63 9.45 5.01 -2.69
CA ILE A 63 8.22 4.33 -2.29
C ILE A 63 7.13 5.40 -2.14
N LYS A 64 5.95 5.11 -2.69
CA LYS A 64 4.77 5.97 -2.57
C LYS A 64 3.60 5.20 -1.96
N VAL A 65 2.88 5.86 -1.06
CA VAL A 65 1.64 5.38 -0.47
C VAL A 65 0.47 5.91 -1.30
N LEU A 66 -0.16 5.04 -2.09
CA LEU A 66 -1.25 5.43 -2.99
C LEU A 66 -2.57 5.62 -2.22
N ALA A 67 -2.90 4.67 -1.35
CA ALA A 67 -4.12 4.68 -0.57
C ALA A 67 -3.96 3.83 0.69
N VAL A 68 -4.62 4.24 1.77
CA VAL A 68 -4.78 3.44 2.99
C VAL A 68 -6.27 3.42 3.34
N ALA A 69 -6.83 2.23 3.49
CA ALA A 69 -8.22 2.03 3.86
C ALA A 69 -8.30 1.40 5.26
N HIS A 70 -9.35 1.75 6.00
CA HIS A 70 -9.62 1.21 7.33
C HIS A 70 -10.99 0.53 7.36
N ASN A 71 -11.19 -0.38 8.31
CA ASN A 71 -12.46 -1.08 8.55
C ASN A 71 -12.99 -1.83 7.31
N ILE A 72 -12.11 -2.53 6.59
CA ILE A 72 -12.52 -3.40 5.49
C ILE A 72 -13.37 -4.56 6.04
N PRO A 73 -14.56 -4.81 5.47
CA PRO A 73 -15.47 -5.82 6.01
C PRO A 73 -14.98 -7.26 5.78
N THR A 74 -14.23 -7.47 4.70
CA THR A 74 -13.66 -8.74 4.28
C THR A 74 -12.32 -8.50 3.60
N ARG A 75 -11.38 -9.44 3.74
CA ARG A 75 -10.11 -9.42 3.00
C ARG A 75 -10.37 -9.60 1.51
N LEU A 76 -9.69 -8.81 0.69
CA LEU A 76 -9.66 -8.93 -0.76
C LEU A 76 -8.77 -10.10 -1.20
N PHE A 77 -7.74 -10.38 -0.42
CA PHE A 77 -6.81 -11.47 -0.64
C PHE A 77 -6.88 -12.37 0.59
N PRO A 78 -7.43 -13.60 0.48
CA PRO A 78 -7.47 -14.55 1.60
C PRO A 78 -6.08 -14.84 2.15
N ASP A 79 -5.10 -15.01 1.26
CA ASP A 79 -3.69 -15.27 1.57
C ASP A 79 -2.74 -14.24 0.95
N TRP A 80 -1.44 -14.53 1.01
CA TRP A 80 -0.39 -13.71 0.39
C TRP A 80 -0.08 -14.21 -1.03
N TYR A 81 -0.34 -13.38 -2.03
CA TYR A 81 -0.12 -13.70 -3.44
C TYR A 81 1.07 -12.96 -4.03
N VAL A 82 1.76 -13.62 -4.95
CA VAL A 82 2.79 -12.99 -5.78
C VAL A 82 2.39 -13.17 -7.23
N ALA A 83 2.33 -12.05 -7.96
CA ALA A 83 2.03 -12.06 -9.38
C ALA A 83 3.09 -11.30 -10.17
N THR A 84 3.38 -11.77 -11.38
CA THR A 84 4.28 -11.09 -12.30
C THR A 84 3.49 -10.51 -13.46
N ALA A 85 3.71 -9.24 -13.75
CA ALA A 85 3.19 -8.58 -14.93
C ALA A 85 4.10 -8.87 -16.13
N THR A 86 3.52 -9.35 -17.23
CA THR A 86 4.19 -9.31 -18.53
C THR A 86 4.17 -7.87 -19.06
N SER A 87 5.12 -7.52 -19.94
CA SER A 87 5.41 -6.14 -20.40
C SER A 87 4.17 -5.24 -20.48
N PRO A 88 4.22 -4.00 -19.94
CA PRO A 88 3.05 -3.15 -19.84
C PRO A 88 2.40 -2.95 -21.20
N VAL A 89 1.08 -3.14 -21.24
CA VAL A 89 0.26 -2.73 -22.37
C VAL A 89 0.31 -1.20 -22.40
N THR A 90 0.97 -0.62 -23.40
CA THR A 90 0.78 0.79 -23.74
C THR A 90 -0.69 0.99 -24.02
N CYS A 91 -1.35 1.89 -23.30
CA CYS A 91 -2.72 2.23 -23.61
C CYS A 91 -2.78 2.74 -25.07
N PRO A 92 -3.80 2.39 -25.85
CA PRO A 92 -4.00 3.01 -27.14
C PRO A 92 -4.08 4.53 -26.95
N GLN A 93 -3.07 5.24 -27.49
CA GLN A 93 -2.98 6.70 -27.46
C GLN A 93 -4.34 7.32 -27.83
N GLY A 94 -5.06 7.87 -26.85
CA GLY A 94 -6.41 8.35 -27.11
C GLY A 94 -7.19 8.94 -25.94
N SER A 95 -6.85 8.66 -24.68
CA SER A 95 -7.50 9.30 -23.52
C SER A 95 -6.70 10.50 -23.01
N THR A 96 -6.45 11.47 -23.89
CA THR A 96 -6.07 12.84 -23.49
C THR A 96 -7.28 13.54 -22.87
N GLN A 97 -7.69 13.08 -21.69
CA GLN A 97 -8.53 13.86 -20.78
C GLN A 97 -7.66 14.09 -19.55
N SER A 98 -7.59 15.33 -19.06
CA SER A 98 -6.86 15.69 -17.84
C SER A 98 -7.45 14.92 -16.66
N GLN A 99 -6.99 13.68 -16.47
CA GLN A 99 -7.35 12.85 -15.34
C GLN A 99 -6.65 13.45 -14.11
N SER A 100 -7.43 13.68 -13.08
CA SER A 100 -6.94 14.01 -11.75
C SER A 100 -6.22 12.80 -11.13
N THR A 101 -5.30 13.05 -10.20
CA THR A 101 -4.62 11.97 -9.46
C THR A 101 -5.61 10.99 -8.82
N ALA A 102 -6.73 11.50 -8.31
CA ALA A 102 -7.78 10.66 -7.73
C ALA A 102 -8.43 9.70 -8.73
N GLU A 103 -8.64 10.12 -9.99
CA GLU A 103 -9.19 9.27 -11.04
C GLU A 103 -8.20 8.16 -11.42
N VAL A 104 -6.91 8.50 -11.57
CA VAL A 104 -5.86 7.51 -11.87
C VAL A 104 -5.70 6.50 -10.73
N VAL A 105 -5.73 6.95 -9.47
CA VAL A 105 -5.73 6.05 -8.29
C VAL A 105 -6.97 5.15 -8.32
N THR A 106 -8.15 5.69 -8.61
CA THR A 106 -9.40 4.92 -8.68
C THR A 106 -9.33 3.84 -9.76
N GLU A 107 -8.76 4.16 -10.93
CA GLU A 107 -8.55 3.19 -12.00
C GLU A 107 -7.59 2.07 -11.57
N CYS A 108 -6.47 2.43 -10.93
CA CYS A 108 -5.52 1.45 -10.39
C CYS A 108 -6.17 0.53 -9.37
N LEU A 109 -6.92 1.08 -8.41
CA LEU A 109 -7.66 0.31 -7.41
C LEU A 109 -8.70 -0.60 -8.08
N THR A 110 -9.39 -0.13 -9.12
CA THR A 110 -10.35 -0.94 -9.88
C THR A 110 -9.69 -2.12 -10.57
N LEU A 111 -8.50 -1.92 -11.16
CA LEU A 111 -7.73 -3.01 -11.77
C LEU A 111 -7.25 -4.02 -10.72
N LEU A 112 -6.77 -3.56 -9.56
CA LEU A 112 -6.39 -4.42 -8.44
C LEU A 112 -7.57 -5.25 -7.92
N LEU A 113 -8.77 -4.67 -7.84
CA LEU A 113 -10.00 -5.40 -7.47
C LEU A 113 -10.35 -6.49 -8.48
N LYS A 114 -10.22 -6.21 -9.78
CA LYS A 114 -10.43 -7.22 -10.83
C LYS A 114 -9.36 -8.31 -10.78
N ALA A 115 -8.10 -7.96 -10.50
CA ALA A 115 -7.01 -8.90 -10.33
C ALA A 115 -7.25 -9.83 -9.12
N ALA A 116 -7.75 -9.29 -8.00
CA ALA A 116 -8.14 -10.08 -6.84
C ALA A 116 -9.23 -11.10 -7.19
N ALA A 117 -10.30 -10.66 -7.88
CA ALA A 117 -11.37 -11.56 -8.32
C ALA A 117 -10.87 -12.64 -9.29
N TYR A 118 -9.95 -12.29 -10.20
CA TYR A 118 -9.32 -13.23 -11.11
C TYR A 118 -8.52 -14.29 -10.35
N ILE A 119 -7.66 -13.89 -9.42
CA ILE A 119 -6.85 -14.82 -8.62
C ILE A 119 -7.75 -15.77 -7.82
N GLN A 120 -8.77 -15.25 -7.14
CA GLN A 120 -9.72 -16.06 -6.38
C GLN A 120 -10.45 -17.09 -7.25
N SER A 121 -10.76 -16.76 -8.51
CA SER A 121 -11.43 -17.71 -9.42
C SER A 121 -10.59 -18.94 -9.77
N PHE A 122 -9.25 -18.91 -9.62
CA PHE A 122 -8.40 -20.09 -9.82
C PHE A 122 -8.32 -20.99 -8.60
N GLU A 123 -8.56 -20.45 -7.41
CA GLU A 123 -8.51 -21.23 -6.16
C GLU A 123 -9.71 -22.17 -6.03
N ASP A 124 -10.89 -21.75 -6.50
CA ASP A 124 -12.08 -22.60 -6.56
C ASP A 124 -11.91 -23.79 -7.52
N ASP A 125 -11.03 -23.67 -8.52
CA ASP A 125 -10.80 -24.69 -9.56
C ASP A 125 -9.61 -25.61 -9.28
N ASN A 126 -8.72 -25.29 -8.33
CA ASN A 126 -7.46 -26.01 -8.15
C ASN A 126 -7.15 -26.29 -6.66
N GLU A 127 -7.40 -27.52 -6.19
CA GLU A 127 -7.11 -27.99 -4.82
C GLU A 127 -5.61 -28.07 -4.48
N ASP A 128 -4.72 -27.92 -5.47
CA ASP A 128 -3.27 -28.04 -5.32
C ASP A 128 -2.57 -26.74 -5.74
N THR A 129 -2.10 -25.93 -4.78
CA THR A 129 -0.67 -25.58 -4.61
C THR A 129 -0.47 -24.33 -3.74
N ASN A 130 0.17 -24.55 -2.59
CA ASN A 130 0.93 -23.54 -1.87
C ASN A 130 1.95 -22.87 -2.81
N GLU A 131 1.91 -21.54 -2.91
CA GLU A 131 2.97 -20.71 -3.52
C GLU A 131 3.06 -20.75 -5.06
N SER A 132 1.92 -20.66 -5.76
CA SER A 132 1.93 -20.44 -7.22
C SER A 132 2.12 -18.95 -7.55
N VAL A 133 3.15 -18.62 -8.33
CA VAL A 133 3.32 -17.26 -8.88
C VAL A 133 2.33 -17.10 -10.03
N HIS A 134 1.35 -16.21 -9.89
CA HIS A 134 0.34 -16.00 -10.92
C HIS A 134 0.86 -15.09 -12.04
N THR A 135 0.52 -15.42 -13.29
CA THR A 135 0.70 -14.50 -14.42
C THR A 135 -0.64 -13.82 -14.69
N LEU A 136 -0.74 -12.52 -14.42
CA LEU A 136 -1.97 -11.77 -14.65
C LEU A 136 -2.20 -11.54 -16.14
N ALA A 137 -3.46 -11.60 -16.55
CA ALA A 137 -3.87 -11.25 -17.89
C ALA A 137 -3.59 -9.76 -18.19
N PRO A 138 -3.19 -9.39 -19.42
CA PRO A 138 -2.80 -8.02 -19.76
C PRO A 138 -3.85 -6.95 -19.44
N GLU A 139 -5.14 -7.29 -19.53
CA GLU A 139 -6.27 -6.41 -19.22
C GLU A 139 -6.46 -6.11 -17.72
N LEU A 140 -5.78 -6.87 -16.85
CA LEU A 140 -5.78 -6.66 -15.39
C LEU A 140 -4.55 -5.87 -14.92
N LEU A 141 -3.61 -5.58 -15.83
CA LEU A 141 -2.40 -4.85 -15.52
C LEU A 141 -2.66 -3.35 -15.49
N ILE A 142 -2.11 -2.68 -14.49
CA ILE A 142 -2.04 -1.22 -14.43
C ILE A 142 -1.18 -0.72 -15.60
N PRO A 143 -1.69 0.19 -16.45
CA PRO A 143 -0.94 0.77 -17.56
C PRO A 143 0.31 1.52 -17.11
N ALA A 144 1.41 1.42 -17.85
CA ALA A 144 2.68 2.07 -17.48
C ALA A 144 2.58 3.60 -17.39
N GLU A 145 1.71 4.22 -18.18
CA GLU A 145 1.42 5.66 -18.09
C GLU A 145 0.80 6.06 -16.74
N ASN A 146 -0.13 5.26 -16.22
CA ASN A 146 -0.74 5.50 -14.90
C ASN A 146 0.30 5.32 -13.80
N ILE A 147 1.15 4.30 -13.91
CA ILE A 147 2.26 4.07 -12.98
C ILE A 147 3.19 5.28 -12.97
N ASN A 148 3.63 5.74 -14.15
CA ASN A 148 4.53 6.87 -14.28
C ASN A 148 3.88 8.19 -13.80
N TYR A 149 2.59 8.39 -14.08
CA TYR A 149 1.86 9.55 -13.59
C TYR A 149 1.82 9.57 -12.06
N LEU A 150 1.39 8.47 -11.42
CA LEU A 150 1.30 8.37 -9.95
C LEU A 150 2.67 8.47 -9.28
N TYR A 151 3.69 7.88 -9.90
CA TYR A 151 5.05 8.00 -9.43
C TYR A 151 5.55 9.46 -9.43
N ASN A 152 5.08 10.32 -10.33
CA ASN A 152 5.42 11.75 -10.33
C ASN A 152 4.41 12.64 -9.58
N ALA A 153 3.25 12.11 -9.18
CA ALA A 153 2.19 12.86 -8.51
C ALA A 153 2.63 13.31 -7.10
N GLU A 154 2.51 14.61 -6.82
CA GLU A 154 2.86 15.21 -5.52
C GLU A 154 1.88 14.80 -4.41
N GLU A 155 0.65 14.42 -4.78
CA GLU A 155 -0.38 14.01 -3.82
C GLU A 155 -0.10 12.62 -3.21
N CYS A 156 0.77 11.82 -3.83
CA CYS A 156 1.17 10.52 -3.32
C CYS A 156 2.32 10.67 -2.32
N ALA A 157 2.00 10.52 -1.04
CA ALA A 157 2.96 10.67 0.06
C ALA A 157 4.02 9.56 0.08
N SER A 158 5.23 9.88 0.54
CA SER A 158 6.22 8.87 0.90
C SER A 158 5.82 8.15 2.21
N PRO A 159 6.38 6.97 2.54
CA PRO A 159 6.15 6.34 3.83
C PRO A 159 6.45 7.26 5.02
N GLU A 160 7.55 8.02 4.97
CA GLU A 160 7.91 8.95 6.04
C GLU A 160 6.90 10.09 6.17
N ASP A 161 6.46 10.67 5.04
CA ASP A 161 5.43 11.71 5.05
C ASP A 161 4.09 11.17 5.57
N PHE A 162 3.72 9.94 5.21
CA PHE A 162 2.53 9.28 5.71
C PHE A 162 2.58 9.11 7.23
N LEU A 163 3.68 8.59 7.78
CA LEU A 163 3.87 8.46 9.23
C LEU A 163 3.80 9.82 9.91
N ARG A 164 4.37 10.86 9.30
CA ARG A 164 4.30 12.22 9.84
C ARG A 164 2.88 12.76 9.86
N ILE A 165 2.12 12.59 8.77
CA ILE A 165 0.75 13.13 8.64
C ILE A 165 -0.22 12.41 9.59
N TYR A 166 -0.15 11.07 9.66
CA TYR A 166 -1.17 10.26 10.32
C TYR A 166 -0.78 9.77 11.72
N LEU A 167 0.51 9.72 12.05
CA LEU A 167 1.00 9.16 13.32
C LEU A 167 1.80 10.14 14.17
N SER A 168 2.16 11.32 13.66
CA SER A 168 2.65 12.36 14.56
C SER A 168 1.45 12.93 15.30
N PRO A 169 1.49 13.02 16.65
CA PRO A 169 0.48 13.77 17.35
C PRO A 169 0.56 15.21 16.82
N ALA A 170 -0.48 15.63 16.09
CA ALA A 170 -0.79 17.04 16.07
C ALA A 170 -1.16 17.33 17.53
N GLU A 171 -0.20 17.82 18.32
CA GLU A 171 -0.51 18.56 19.52
C GLU A 171 -0.75 19.99 19.04
N PRO A 172 -1.97 20.37 18.58
CA PRO A 172 -2.28 21.77 18.63
C PRO A 172 -2.19 22.13 20.11
N ALA A 173 -1.27 23.03 20.48
CA ALA A 173 -1.31 23.63 21.80
C ALA A 173 -2.74 24.17 21.98
N LEU A 174 -3.55 23.51 22.79
CA LEU A 174 -4.92 23.94 23.00
C LEU A 174 -4.83 25.15 23.92
N ASP A 175 -5.41 26.29 23.53
CA ASP A 175 -5.41 27.50 24.37
C ASP A 175 -5.91 27.21 25.80
N SER A 176 -6.76 26.18 25.98
CA SER A 176 -7.22 25.68 27.28
C SER A 176 -6.13 25.14 28.21
N GLU A 177 -5.01 24.65 27.66
CA GLU A 177 -3.85 24.19 28.43
C GLU A 177 -3.05 25.37 29.01
N THR A 178 -3.27 26.58 28.50
CA THR A 178 -2.64 27.82 28.98
C THR A 178 -3.41 28.46 30.16
N VAL A 179 -4.64 28.00 30.44
CA VAL A 179 -5.54 28.62 31.44
C VAL A 179 -5.66 27.78 32.72
N TRP A 180 -4.98 26.64 32.81
CA TRP A 180 -5.00 25.76 33.99
C TRP A 180 -3.63 25.70 34.69
N PRO A 181 -3.57 25.77 36.05
CA PRO A 181 -4.67 25.87 37.00
C PRO A 181 -5.20 27.29 37.18
N VAL A 182 -6.44 27.41 37.64
CA VAL A 182 -7.08 28.69 38.03
C VAL A 182 -6.19 29.40 39.06
N PRO A 183 -5.80 30.67 38.83
CA PRO A 183 -5.04 31.43 39.81
C PRO A 183 -5.77 31.46 41.16
N SER A 184 -5.07 31.11 42.23
CA SER A 184 -5.62 30.94 43.59
C SER A 184 -6.25 32.20 44.20
N HIS A 185 -6.17 33.32 43.50
CA HIS A 185 -6.74 34.62 43.89
C HIS A 185 -8.20 34.80 43.43
N LEU A 186 -8.72 33.87 42.61
CA LEU A 186 -10.10 33.82 42.13
C LEU A 186 -10.93 32.72 42.80
N SER A 187 -10.40 32.08 43.86
CA SER A 187 -11.07 31.06 44.68
C SER A 187 -11.46 31.58 46.05
#